data_AF-A0A060Z9B7-F1
#
_entry.id   AF-A0A060Z9B7-F1
#
_cell.length_a   1.000
_cell.length_b   1.000
_cell.length_c   1.000
_cell.angle_alpha   90.00
_cell.angle_beta   90.00
_cell.angle_gamma   90.00
#
_symmetry.space_group_name_H-M   'P 1'
#
loop_
_entity.id
_entity.type
_entity.pdbx_description
1 polymer ?
#
loop_
_entity_poly.entity_id
_entity_poly.type
_entity_poly.pdbx_seq_one_letter_code
_entity_poly.pdbx_strand_id
1 'polypeptide(L)'
;MGRAMKNLHSLLQMPYGCGEQNMVLFAPNIYILNYLQSTRQLTKEIQTRATGFLDSGYQRELNYKHDDGSYSAFGKSDESGNTWLTSFVLKSFGGAKPYIFVDPAHIAQAKAWLASHQQTDGCIASVGKLFHNGMKGGVGDQVSLTAYITAALLELDGNTSVSYHLFHIQVFFKSY
;
A
#
# COMPACT_ATOMS: atom_id res chain seq x y z
N MET A 1 13.38 -24.24 6.17
CA MET A 1 13.64 -22.79 5.95
C MET A 1 14.61 -22.25 7.01
N GLY A 2 15.92 -22.51 6.91
CA GLY A 2 16.86 -22.34 8.06
C GLY A 2 17.99 -21.31 7.91
N ARG A 3 18.32 -20.84 6.69
CA ARG A 3 19.45 -19.91 6.45
C ARG A 3 19.02 -18.55 5.92
N ALA A 4 18.04 -18.49 4.99
CA ALA A 4 17.49 -17.23 4.50
C ALA A 4 16.84 -16.37 5.60
N MET A 5 16.34 -17.00 6.67
CA MET A 5 15.62 -16.30 7.75
C MET A 5 16.54 -15.71 8.82
N LYS A 6 17.79 -16.20 8.95
CA LYS A 6 18.72 -15.74 10.01
C LYS A 6 19.25 -14.31 9.77
N ASN A 7 19.14 -13.79 8.55
CA ASN A 7 19.64 -12.47 8.18
C ASN A 7 18.57 -11.61 7.49
N LEU A 8 17.29 -11.79 7.82
CA LEU A 8 16.22 -11.07 7.13
C LEU A 8 16.38 -9.53 7.21
N HIS A 9 17.01 -9.04 8.28
CA HIS A 9 17.36 -7.63 8.45
C HIS A 9 18.33 -7.09 7.38
N SER A 10 19.12 -7.95 6.72
CA SER A 10 20.00 -7.53 5.61
C SER A 10 19.22 -7.24 4.32
N LEU A 11 17.94 -7.61 4.27
CA LEU A 11 17.02 -7.28 3.18
C LEU A 11 16.32 -5.93 3.40
N LEU A 12 16.57 -5.24 4.52
CA LEU A 12 16.11 -3.86 4.70
C LEU A 12 16.78 -2.97 3.66
N GLN A 13 15.99 -2.27 2.86
CA GLN A 13 16.48 -1.38 1.82
C GLN A 13 15.91 0.02 1.99
N MET A 14 16.77 1.03 1.84
CA MET A 14 16.34 2.42 1.83
C MET A 14 15.52 2.68 0.56
N PRO A 15 14.30 3.22 0.65
CA PRO A 15 13.50 3.56 -0.51
C PRO A 15 14.11 4.70 -1.34
N TYR A 16 14.10 4.54 -2.67
CA TYR A 16 14.57 5.53 -3.63
C TYR A 16 13.87 5.36 -4.99
N GLY A 17 14.17 6.25 -5.93
CA GLY A 17 13.58 6.22 -7.27
C GLY A 17 12.23 6.93 -7.35
N CYS A 18 11.49 6.68 -8.44
CA CYS A 18 10.14 7.19 -8.68
C CYS A 18 9.10 6.48 -7.80
N GLY A 19 7.81 6.89 -7.82
CA GLY A 19 6.79 6.36 -6.90
C GLY A 19 6.68 4.83 -6.93
N GLU A 20 6.73 4.23 -8.11
CA GLU A 20 6.77 2.77 -8.26
C GLU A 20 7.98 2.14 -7.56
N GLN A 21 9.19 2.62 -7.88
CA GLN A 21 10.45 2.08 -7.34
C GLN A 21 10.57 2.30 -5.83
N ASN A 22 10.11 3.46 -5.36
CA ASN A 22 10.05 3.79 -3.95
C ASN A 22 9.18 2.79 -3.21
N MET A 23 8.00 2.46 -3.75
CA MET A 23 7.09 1.51 -3.13
C MET A 23 7.57 0.05 -3.19
N VAL A 24 8.30 -0.36 -4.24
CA VAL A 24 8.97 -1.68 -4.30
C VAL A 24 9.92 -1.87 -3.13
N LEU A 25 10.62 -0.81 -2.72
CA LEU A 25 11.60 -0.85 -1.63
C LEU A 25 10.95 -0.57 -0.27
N PHE A 26 9.90 0.25 -0.22
CA PHE A 26 9.19 0.59 1.01
C PHE A 26 8.44 -0.59 1.60
N ALA A 27 7.56 -1.24 0.83
CA ALA A 27 6.65 -2.25 1.35
C ALA A 27 7.37 -3.47 1.99
N PRO A 28 8.47 -4.01 1.43
CA PRO A 28 9.21 -5.11 2.05
C PRO A 28 9.71 -4.81 3.46
N ASN A 29 10.11 -3.57 3.77
CA ASN A 29 10.58 -3.20 5.11
C ASN A 29 9.50 -3.46 6.18
N ILE A 30 8.22 -3.25 5.84
CA ILE A 30 7.09 -3.51 6.74
C ILE A 30 6.96 -5.00 7.04
N TYR A 31 6.98 -5.84 6.00
CA TYR A 31 6.84 -7.29 6.17
C TYR A 31 8.04 -7.90 6.90
N ILE A 32 9.25 -7.37 6.69
CA ILE A 32 10.45 -7.75 7.44
C ILE A 32 10.29 -7.40 8.92
N LEU A 33 9.81 -6.20 9.24
CA LEU A 33 9.53 -5.79 10.62
C LEU A 33 8.46 -6.67 11.28
N ASN A 34 7.32 -6.89 10.61
CA ASN A 34 6.25 -7.77 11.08
C ASN A 34 6.77 -9.19 11.38
N TYR A 35 7.58 -9.74 10.47
CA TYR A 35 8.16 -11.07 10.64
C TYR A 35 9.13 -11.14 11.83
N LEU A 36 10.09 -10.20 11.91
CA LEU A 36 11.06 -10.17 13.00
C LEU A 36 10.38 -9.96 14.36
N GLN A 37 9.32 -9.13 14.40
CA GLN A 37 8.52 -8.94 15.60
C GLN A 37 7.78 -10.23 16.01
N SER A 38 7.05 -10.86 15.07
CA SER A 38 6.28 -12.10 15.36
C SER A 38 7.17 -13.28 15.79
N THR A 39 8.41 -13.32 15.31
CA THR A 39 9.39 -14.36 15.65
C THR A 39 10.31 -13.99 16.81
N ARG A 40 10.10 -12.83 17.44
CA ARG A 40 10.92 -12.32 18.56
C ARG A 40 12.40 -12.14 18.21
N GLN A 41 12.69 -11.83 16.95
CA GLN A 41 14.04 -11.55 16.43
C GLN A 41 14.29 -10.05 16.20
N LEU A 42 13.29 -9.19 16.44
CA LEU A 42 13.41 -7.75 16.28
C LEU A 42 14.25 -7.13 17.40
N THR A 43 15.40 -6.58 17.05
CA THR A 43 16.23 -5.78 17.99
C THR A 43 15.96 -4.29 17.81
N LYS A 44 16.35 -3.49 18.80
CA LYS A 44 16.17 -2.03 18.77
C LYS A 44 16.92 -1.38 17.61
N GLU A 45 18.11 -1.88 17.29
CA GLU A 45 18.95 -1.39 16.19
C GLU A 45 18.28 -1.64 14.84
N ILE A 46 17.74 -2.85 14.63
CA ILE A 46 17.02 -3.21 13.41
C ILE A 46 15.75 -2.36 13.29
N GLN A 47 14.99 -2.23 14.38
CA GLN A 47 13.78 -1.41 14.39
C GLN A 47 14.07 0.05 14.06
N THR A 48 15.07 0.65 14.71
CA THR A 48 15.46 2.05 14.47
C THR A 48 15.84 2.30 13.01
N ARG A 49 16.63 1.40 12.43
CA ARG A 49 17.03 1.48 11.03
C ARG A 49 15.83 1.37 10.09
N ALA A 50 14.98 0.36 10.31
CA ALA A 50 13.83 0.12 9.45
C ALA A 50 12.78 1.25 9.56
N THR A 51 12.51 1.76 10.76
CA THR A 51 11.66 2.94 10.98
C THR A 51 12.20 4.14 10.24
N GLY A 52 13.51 4.41 10.28
CA GLY A 52 14.12 5.50 9.50
C GLY A 52 13.97 5.33 7.97
N PHE A 53 14.02 4.09 7.47
CA PHE A 53 13.74 3.79 6.06
C PHE A 53 12.26 4.01 5.71
N LEU A 54 11.35 3.61 6.60
CA LEU A 54 9.91 3.84 6.43
C LEU A 54 9.58 5.34 6.47
N ASP A 55 10.10 6.11 7.42
CA ASP A 55 9.86 7.56 7.48
C ASP A 55 10.35 8.25 6.19
N SER A 56 11.57 7.91 5.74
CA SER A 56 12.13 8.48 4.52
C SER A 56 11.32 8.09 3.28
N GLY A 57 10.93 6.81 3.16
CA GLY A 57 10.14 6.33 2.03
C GLY A 57 8.72 6.89 2.02
N TYR A 58 8.09 7.07 3.18
CA TYR A 58 6.79 7.73 3.32
C TYR A 58 6.85 9.17 2.83
N GLN A 59 7.79 9.97 3.35
CA GLN A 59 7.98 11.36 2.91
C GLN A 59 8.32 11.46 1.42
N ARG A 60 9.11 10.51 0.91
CA ARG A 60 9.43 10.44 -0.52
C ARG A 60 8.18 10.15 -1.36
N GLU A 61 7.35 9.21 -0.94
CA GLU A 61 6.15 8.81 -1.68
C GLU A 61 5.14 9.96 -1.81
N LEU A 62 5.08 10.86 -0.82
CA LEU A 62 4.22 12.05 -0.88
C LEU A 62 4.56 12.99 -2.04
N ASN A 63 5.78 12.94 -2.59
CA ASN A 63 6.12 13.71 -3.80
C ASN A 63 5.43 13.18 -5.06
N TYR A 64 4.92 11.95 -5.02
CA TYR A 64 4.20 11.31 -6.12
C TYR A 64 2.68 11.33 -5.93
N LYS A 65 2.21 12.05 -4.91
CA LYS A 65 0.79 12.27 -4.62
C LYS A 65 0.23 13.40 -5.49
N HIS A 66 -0.97 13.17 -6.01
CA HIS A 66 -1.79 14.14 -6.72
C HIS A 66 -2.70 14.93 -5.75
N ASP A 67 -3.22 16.06 -6.24
CA ASP A 67 -4.10 16.93 -5.46
C ASP A 67 -5.44 16.24 -5.11
N ASP A 68 -5.87 15.29 -5.94
CA ASP A 68 -7.07 14.47 -5.73
C ASP A 68 -6.86 13.30 -4.75
N GLY A 69 -5.65 13.11 -4.23
CA GLY A 69 -5.32 12.03 -3.28
C GLY A 69 -4.73 10.77 -3.89
N SER A 70 -4.63 10.70 -5.22
CA SER A 70 -4.08 9.54 -5.92
C SER A 70 -2.55 9.56 -6.01
N TYR A 71 -1.96 8.44 -6.42
CA TYR A 71 -0.51 8.28 -6.59
C TYR A 71 -0.21 7.74 -7.99
N SER A 72 0.87 8.23 -8.61
CA SER A 72 1.39 7.75 -9.90
C SER A 72 2.91 7.61 -9.87
N ALA A 73 3.52 7.07 -10.93
CA ALA A 73 4.96 6.87 -10.95
C ALA A 73 5.74 8.19 -10.85
N PHE A 74 5.26 9.25 -11.50
CA PHE A 74 5.93 10.55 -11.58
C PHE A 74 5.12 11.69 -10.95
N GLY A 75 4.10 11.36 -10.14
CA GLY A 75 3.26 12.34 -9.46
C GLY A 75 2.59 13.30 -10.43
N LYS A 76 2.62 14.60 -10.11
CA LYS A 76 1.98 15.67 -10.90
C LYS A 76 2.49 15.82 -12.35
N SER A 77 3.59 15.14 -12.70
CA SER A 77 4.07 15.07 -14.09
C SER A 77 3.26 14.08 -14.94
N ASP A 78 2.56 13.13 -14.32
CA ASP A 78 1.60 12.26 -15.00
C ASP A 78 0.23 12.95 -15.07
N GLU A 79 -0.55 12.65 -16.12
CA GLU A 79 -1.89 13.21 -16.31
C GLU A 79 -2.91 12.78 -15.24
N SER A 80 -2.68 11.64 -14.59
CA SER A 80 -3.58 11.06 -13.58
C SER A 80 -2.86 10.10 -12.65
N GLY A 81 -3.47 9.86 -11.48
CA GLY A 81 -3.11 8.76 -10.61
C GLY A 81 -3.30 7.38 -11.24
N ASN A 82 -2.62 6.39 -10.69
CA ASN A 82 -2.80 4.99 -11.06
C ASN A 82 -3.59 4.26 -9.97
N THR A 83 -4.67 3.58 -10.36
CA THR A 83 -5.55 2.84 -9.43
C THR A 83 -4.83 1.76 -8.64
N TRP A 84 -4.02 0.94 -9.32
CA TRP A 84 -3.24 -0.10 -8.67
C TRP A 84 -2.20 0.50 -7.72
N LEU A 85 -1.39 1.46 -8.18
CA LEU A 85 -0.35 2.07 -7.34
C LEU A 85 -0.95 2.79 -6.13
N THR A 86 -2.02 3.55 -6.31
CA THR A 86 -2.73 4.23 -5.22
C THR A 86 -3.21 3.22 -4.17
N SER A 87 -3.77 2.09 -4.59
CA SER A 87 -4.18 1.03 -3.65
C SER A 87 -3.00 0.35 -2.96
N PHE A 88 -1.87 0.18 -3.65
CA PHE A 88 -0.65 -0.40 -3.09
C PHE A 88 0.00 0.53 -2.05
N VAL A 89 0.08 1.83 -2.35
CA VAL A 89 0.51 2.88 -1.41
C VAL A 89 -0.39 2.87 -0.18
N LEU A 90 -1.71 2.91 -0.40
CA LEU A 90 -2.71 2.92 0.65
C LEU A 90 -2.58 1.72 1.60
N LYS A 91 -2.48 0.49 1.06
CA LYS A 91 -2.24 -0.73 1.84
C LYS A 91 -0.94 -0.66 2.63
N SER A 92 0.15 -0.26 1.97
CA SER A 92 1.48 -0.22 2.57
C SER A 92 1.56 0.82 3.68
N PHE A 93 0.96 2.00 3.49
CA PHE A 93 0.91 3.04 4.51
C PHE A 93 0.17 2.57 5.76
N GLY A 94 -0.96 1.88 5.61
CA GLY A 94 -1.63 1.29 6.78
C GLY A 94 -0.81 0.23 7.49
N GLY A 95 -0.11 -0.62 6.74
CA GLY A 95 0.82 -1.60 7.30
C GLY A 95 2.00 -0.96 8.05
N ALA A 96 2.38 0.26 7.69
CA ALA A 96 3.48 1.00 8.30
C ALA A 96 3.09 1.76 9.59
N LYS A 97 1.78 2.01 9.83
CA LYS A 97 1.27 2.72 11.01
C LYS A 97 1.76 2.21 12.38
N PRO A 98 2.01 0.90 12.60
CA PRO A 98 2.58 0.43 13.87
C PRO A 98 4.02 0.90 14.11
N TYR A 99 4.73 1.35 13.07
CA TYR A 99 6.16 1.64 13.10
C TYR A 99 6.51 3.11 12.88
N ILE A 100 5.69 3.85 12.14
CA ILE A 100 5.86 5.26 11.81
C ILE A 100 4.55 6.04 11.88
N PHE A 101 4.63 7.36 11.98
CA PHE A 101 3.46 8.22 11.84
C PHE A 101 3.06 8.34 10.36
N VAL A 102 1.80 8.00 10.07
CA VAL A 102 1.18 8.19 8.76
C VAL A 102 -0.05 9.06 8.97
N ASP A 103 -0.13 10.16 8.22
CA ASP A 103 -1.23 11.10 8.33
C ASP A 103 -2.56 10.43 7.90
N PRO A 104 -3.58 10.36 8.77
CA PRO A 104 -4.88 9.80 8.43
C PRO A 104 -5.54 10.48 7.22
N ALA A 105 -5.25 11.75 6.96
CA ALA A 105 -5.77 12.49 5.81
C ALA A 105 -5.31 11.88 4.48
N HIS A 106 -4.05 11.42 4.39
CA HIS A 106 -3.54 10.79 3.17
C HIS A 106 -4.25 9.47 2.87
N ILE A 107 -4.53 8.69 3.91
CA ILE A 107 -5.33 7.44 3.80
C ILE A 107 -6.75 7.76 3.35
N ALA A 108 -7.41 8.73 3.97
CA ALA A 108 -8.79 9.08 3.66
C ALA A 108 -8.95 9.61 2.23
N GLN A 109 -8.03 10.46 1.78
CA GLN A 109 -8.03 10.99 0.41
C GLN A 109 -7.84 9.89 -0.64
N ALA A 110 -6.85 9.00 -0.45
CA ALA A 110 -6.62 7.89 -1.37
C ALA A 110 -7.82 6.91 -1.41
N LYS A 111 -8.45 6.64 -0.26
CA LYS A 111 -9.70 5.84 -0.19
C LYS A 111 -10.83 6.49 -0.98
N ALA A 112 -11.07 7.78 -0.76
CA ALA A 112 -12.13 8.52 -1.44
C ALA A 112 -11.92 8.53 -2.97
N TRP A 113 -10.67 8.71 -3.42
CA TRP A 113 -10.33 8.66 -4.83
C TRP A 113 -10.50 7.27 -5.45
N LEU A 114 -10.13 6.19 -4.75
CA LEU A 114 -10.39 4.84 -5.25
C LEU A 114 -11.88 4.53 -5.33
N ALA A 115 -12.67 4.99 -4.35
CA ALA A 115 -14.12 4.82 -4.35
C ALA A 115 -14.80 5.58 -5.50
N SER A 116 -14.30 6.75 -5.90
CA SER A 116 -14.86 7.50 -7.04
C SER A 116 -14.61 6.80 -8.39
N HIS A 117 -13.69 5.84 -8.45
CA HIS A 117 -13.42 5.01 -9.63
C HIS A 117 -14.19 3.68 -9.64
N GLN A 118 -15.08 3.46 -8.66
CA GLN A 118 -15.99 2.33 -8.66
C GLN A 118 -17.10 2.53 -9.70
N GLN A 119 -17.31 1.55 -10.56
CA GLN A 119 -18.33 1.52 -11.59
C GLN A 119 -19.67 1.02 -11.03
N THR A 120 -20.73 1.15 -11.82
CA THR A 120 -22.10 0.76 -11.41
C THR A 120 -22.27 -0.74 -11.17
N ASP A 121 -21.41 -1.57 -11.76
CA ASP A 121 -21.33 -3.01 -11.54
C ASP A 121 -20.51 -3.40 -10.31
N GLY A 122 -19.93 -2.40 -9.62
CA GLY A 122 -19.09 -2.58 -8.44
C GLY A 122 -17.60 -2.80 -8.75
N CYS A 123 -17.21 -2.97 -10.02
CA CYS A 123 -15.80 -3.09 -10.40
C CYS A 123 -15.08 -1.75 -10.29
N ILE A 124 -13.78 -1.77 -10.03
CA ILE A 124 -12.96 -0.55 -10.04
C ILE A 124 -12.28 -0.41 -11.39
N ALA A 125 -12.44 0.76 -12.02
CA ALA A 125 -11.86 1.05 -13.32
C ALA A 125 -10.33 1.12 -13.24
N SER A 126 -9.62 0.47 -14.17
CA SER A 126 -8.16 0.58 -14.26
C SER A 126 -7.76 1.88 -14.97
N VAL A 127 -7.40 2.91 -14.20
CA VAL A 127 -6.87 4.18 -14.75
C VAL A 127 -5.40 4.41 -14.44
N GLY A 128 -4.80 5.34 -15.18
CA GLY A 128 -3.40 5.75 -15.05
C GLY A 128 -2.41 4.80 -15.71
N LYS A 129 -1.17 5.25 -15.87
CA LYS A 129 -0.07 4.45 -16.44
C LYS A 129 0.74 3.82 -15.32
N LEU A 130 1.09 2.54 -15.50
CA LEU A 130 2.08 1.84 -14.68
C LEU A 130 3.23 1.40 -15.59
N PHE A 131 4.46 1.73 -15.21
CA PHE A 131 5.65 1.48 -16.02
C PHE A 131 6.30 0.15 -15.64
N HIS A 132 6.29 -0.22 -14.36
CA HIS A 132 6.80 -1.51 -13.87
C HIS A 132 5.67 -2.52 -13.64
N ASN A 133 5.14 -3.11 -14.71
CA ASN A 133 4.06 -4.11 -14.63
C ASN A 133 4.41 -5.36 -13.80
N GLY A 134 5.70 -5.68 -13.60
CA GLY A 134 6.12 -6.76 -12.72
C GLY A 134 5.70 -6.59 -11.25
N MET A 135 5.42 -5.35 -10.82
CA MET A 135 4.96 -5.07 -9.45
C MET A 135 3.52 -5.52 -9.18
N LYS A 136 2.69 -5.59 -10.23
CA LYS A 136 1.28 -6.00 -10.13
C LYS A 136 1.11 -7.47 -9.74
N GLY A 137 2.16 -8.29 -9.90
CA GLY A 137 2.06 -9.74 -9.73
C GLY A 137 0.96 -10.31 -10.63
N GLY A 138 -0.04 -10.98 -10.02
CA GLY A 138 -1.18 -11.57 -10.72
C GLY A 138 -2.31 -10.60 -11.10
N VAL A 139 -2.16 -9.29 -10.87
CA VAL A 139 -3.19 -8.30 -11.23
C VAL A 139 -3.06 -7.92 -12.71
N GLY A 140 -3.81 -8.62 -13.56
CA GLY A 140 -3.77 -8.47 -15.01
C GLY A 140 -5.07 -7.96 -15.65
N ASP A 141 -6.18 -8.00 -14.92
CA ASP A 141 -7.51 -7.65 -15.41
C ASP A 141 -8.31 -6.85 -14.37
N GLN A 142 -9.51 -6.42 -14.75
CA GLN A 142 -10.38 -5.60 -13.91
C GLN A 142 -10.87 -6.34 -12.66
N VAL A 143 -11.06 -7.67 -12.74
CA VAL A 143 -11.54 -8.49 -11.62
C VAL A 143 -10.44 -8.63 -10.56
N SER A 144 -9.25 -9.02 -10.98
CA SER A 144 -8.06 -9.13 -10.12
C SER A 144 -7.66 -7.78 -9.52
N LEU A 145 -7.82 -6.67 -10.26
CA LEU A 145 -7.62 -5.32 -9.73
C LEU A 145 -8.65 -5.00 -8.65
N THR A 146 -9.93 -5.21 -8.94
CA THR A 146 -11.01 -4.95 -7.98
C THR A 146 -10.80 -5.77 -6.71
N ALA A 147 -10.53 -7.07 -6.83
CA ALA A 147 -10.24 -7.94 -5.70
C ALA A 147 -9.04 -7.46 -4.87
N TYR A 148 -7.96 -7.03 -5.53
CA TYR A 148 -6.79 -6.48 -4.86
C TYR A 148 -7.13 -5.22 -4.06
N ILE A 149 -7.85 -4.27 -4.67
CA ILE A 149 -8.22 -3.01 -4.01
C ILE A 149 -9.18 -3.29 -2.85
N THR A 150 -10.17 -4.16 -3.03
CA THR A 150 -11.08 -4.55 -1.95
C THR A 150 -10.34 -5.18 -0.78
N ALA A 151 -9.39 -6.09 -1.04
CA ALA A 151 -8.56 -6.69 0.00
C ALA A 151 -7.72 -5.62 0.73
N ALA A 152 -7.09 -4.71 -0.01
CA ALA A 152 -6.33 -3.61 0.55
C ALA A 152 -7.18 -2.71 1.47
N LEU A 153 -8.41 -2.37 1.06
CA LEU A 153 -9.33 -1.60 1.88
C LEU A 153 -9.75 -2.35 3.15
N LEU A 154 -10.06 -3.65 3.04
CA LEU A 154 -10.44 -4.48 4.17
C LEU A 154 -9.31 -4.64 5.20
N GLU A 155 -8.07 -4.83 4.74
CA GLU A 155 -6.89 -4.92 5.63
C GLU A 155 -6.66 -3.62 6.42
N LEU A 156 -6.99 -2.47 5.85
CA LEU A 156 -6.91 -1.19 6.53
C LEU A 156 -8.00 -1.00 7.57
N ASP A 157 -9.22 -1.41 7.24
CA ASP A 157 -10.39 -1.23 8.11
C ASP A 157 -10.49 -2.30 9.19
N GLY A 158 -9.90 -3.48 9.02
CA GLY A 158 -9.80 -4.51 10.06
C GLY A 158 -9.10 -4.08 11.34
N ASN A 159 -8.48 -2.88 11.36
CA ASN A 159 -7.83 -2.27 12.52
C ASN A 159 -8.66 -1.14 13.17
N THR A 160 -9.87 -0.86 12.66
CA THR A 160 -10.78 0.18 13.18
C THR A 160 -12.19 -0.39 13.22
N SER A 161 -12.84 -0.30 14.39
CA SER A 161 -14.24 -0.71 14.61
C SER A 161 -15.12 -0.26 13.44
N VAL A 162 -15.77 -1.24 12.80
CA VAL A 162 -16.58 -1.12 11.59
C VAL A 162 -17.40 0.18 11.57
N SER A 163 -16.98 1.13 10.72
CA SER A 163 -17.77 2.32 10.43
C SER A 163 -18.71 2.01 9.27
N TYR A 164 -19.99 2.31 9.48
CA TYR A 164 -21.16 1.87 8.71
C TYR A 164 -21.19 2.29 7.22
N HIS A 165 -20.19 3.01 6.71
CA HIS A 165 -20.15 3.42 5.31
C HIS A 165 -19.63 2.35 4.32
N LEU A 166 -19.06 1.24 4.82
CA LEU A 166 -18.57 0.13 3.99
C LEU A 166 -19.56 -1.01 3.79
N PHE A 167 -20.79 -0.90 4.32
CA PHE A 167 -21.80 -1.96 4.19
C PHE A 167 -22.17 -2.27 2.73
N HIS A 168 -21.92 -1.36 1.78
CA HIS A 168 -22.18 -1.63 0.37
C HIS A 168 -21.11 -2.48 -0.33
N ILE A 169 -19.88 -2.55 0.19
CA ILE A 169 -18.82 -3.37 -0.42
C ILE A 169 -18.81 -4.80 0.17
N GLN A 170 -19.20 -4.96 1.44
CA GLN A 170 -19.19 -6.27 2.11
C GLN A 170 -20.38 -7.18 1.78
N VAL A 171 -21.50 -6.67 1.25
CA VAL A 171 -22.68 -7.50 0.95
C VAL A 171 -22.43 -8.52 -0.17
N PHE A 172 -21.40 -8.33 -1.01
CA PHE A 172 -21.15 -9.26 -2.11
C PHE A 172 -20.48 -10.59 -1.70
N PHE A 173 -19.84 -10.67 -0.54
CA PHE A 173 -19.14 -11.89 -0.11
C PHE A 173 -19.94 -12.83 0.81
N LYS A 174 -21.21 -12.49 1.12
CA LYS A 174 -22.09 -13.34 1.94
C LYS A 174 -23.09 -14.21 1.15
N SER A 175 -23.00 -14.22 -0.18
CA SER A 175 -23.94 -14.94 -1.04
C SER A 175 -23.32 -16.05 -1.90
N TYR A 176 -22.16 -16.59 -1.52
CA TYR A 176 -21.64 -17.86 -2.04
C TYR A 176 -21.05 -18.71 -0.92
#